data_AF-A0AAJ0L9I6-F1
#
_entry.id   AF-A0AAJ0L9I6-F1
#
_cell.length_a   1.000
_cell.length_b   1.000
_cell.length_c   1.000
_cell.angle_alpha   90.00
_cell.angle_beta   90.00
_cell.angle_gamma   90.00
#
_symmetry.space_group_name_H-M   'P 1'
#
loop_
_entity.id
_entity.type
_entity.pdbx_description
1 polymer ?
#
loop_
_entity_poly.entity_id
_entity_poly.type
_entity_poly.pdbx_seq_one_letter_code
_entity_poly.pdbx_strand_id
1 'polypeptide(L)'
;MPSNEAIAQGQTPSPLASSTQVENPASLAKLALIRRFMKAIGLQDKLDTGSFLERYAVPGGPMWTISSGQTLSETLIGGFEKRMTALRDAYAQHRAEYQEAYENHLNWEFTEAELAEIVGFLERPVGQHYLDGRWRMAAYVGTNTEDLEARILAEAQANFRK
;
A
#
# COMPACT_ATOMS: atom_id res chain seq x y z
N MET A 1 27.50 52.07 7.15
CA MET A 1 26.07 52.28 6.88
C MET A 1 25.90 52.26 5.37
N PRO A 2 25.41 51.14 4.84
CA PRO A 2 23.99 51.07 4.47
C PRO A 2 23.27 49.93 5.19
N SER A 3 21.95 50.06 5.17
CA SER A 3 20.95 49.44 6.02
C SER A 3 20.76 47.95 5.77
N ASN A 4 20.74 47.19 6.86
CA ASN A 4 20.10 45.89 6.98
C ASN A 4 18.61 46.16 7.21
N GLU A 5 17.75 45.87 6.24
CA GLU A 5 16.31 45.74 6.46
C GLU A 5 15.84 44.36 6.02
N ALA A 6 15.03 43.81 6.91
CA ALA A 6 14.59 42.43 6.98
C ALA A 6 13.47 42.11 5.97
N ILE A 7 13.51 40.87 5.49
CA ILE A 7 12.42 39.90 5.41
C ILE A 7 10.98 40.48 5.32
N ALA A 8 10.36 40.31 4.14
CA ALA A 8 8.92 40.10 3.99
C ALA A 8 8.75 39.02 2.91
N GLN A 9 8.62 37.75 3.30
CA GLN A 9 7.34 37.05 3.42
C GLN A 9 6.44 37.20 2.18
N GLY A 10 6.37 36.11 1.43
CA GLY A 10 5.43 35.90 0.33
C GLY A 10 5.58 34.48 -0.22
N GLN A 11 5.76 33.49 0.65
CA GLN A 11 5.49 32.10 0.25
C GLN A 11 3.99 32.01 -0.01
N THR A 12 3.60 32.21 -1.25
CA THR A 12 2.31 31.75 -1.73
C THR A 12 2.29 30.23 -1.51
N PRO A 13 1.36 29.68 -0.71
CA PRO A 13 1.14 28.24 -0.75
C PRO A 13 0.82 27.89 -2.20
N SER A 14 1.60 26.98 -2.79
CA SER A 14 1.25 26.40 -4.08
C SER A 14 -0.18 25.90 -3.98
N PRO A 15 -1.09 26.28 -4.90
CA PRO A 15 -2.37 25.63 -4.98
C PRO A 15 -2.08 24.22 -5.51
N LEU A 16 -1.84 23.27 -4.61
CA LEU A 16 -2.08 21.86 -4.90
C LEU A 16 -3.58 21.79 -5.18
N ALA A 17 -3.94 21.93 -6.46
CA ALA A 17 -5.31 21.78 -6.91
C ALA A 17 -5.82 20.45 -6.36
N SER A 18 -6.89 20.53 -5.59
CA SER A 18 -7.56 19.43 -4.93
C SER A 18 -7.94 18.34 -5.93
N SER A 19 -7.73 17.07 -5.55
CA SER A 19 -8.33 15.87 -6.16
C SER A 19 -9.66 16.24 -6.85
N THR A 20 -9.64 16.23 -8.18
CA THR A 20 -10.81 16.63 -8.96
C THR A 20 -11.73 15.43 -9.02
N GLN A 21 -12.70 15.38 -8.11
CA GLN A 21 -13.71 14.33 -8.02
C GLN A 21 -14.48 14.22 -9.36
N VAL A 22 -14.08 13.29 -10.22
CA VAL A 22 -14.72 13.11 -11.54
C VAL A 22 -15.92 12.17 -11.40
N GLU A 23 -17.13 12.69 -11.57
CA GLU A 23 -18.37 11.89 -11.52
C GLU A 23 -18.66 11.11 -12.82
N ASN A 24 -18.04 11.51 -13.94
CA ASN A 24 -18.26 10.87 -15.24
C ASN A 24 -17.52 9.52 -15.35
N PRO A 25 -18.08 8.54 -16.08
CA PRO A 25 -17.36 7.29 -16.37
C PRO A 25 -16.04 7.58 -17.09
N ALA A 26 -15.02 6.76 -16.83
CA ALA A 26 -13.71 6.93 -17.44
C ALA A 26 -13.77 6.86 -18.97
N SER A 27 -13.08 7.78 -19.65
CA SER A 27 -12.79 7.62 -21.08
C SER A 27 -11.95 6.36 -21.31
N LEU A 28 -11.96 5.79 -22.52
CA LEU A 28 -11.10 4.64 -22.84
C LEU A 28 -9.61 4.96 -22.66
N ALA A 29 -9.20 6.20 -22.97
CA ALA A 29 -7.83 6.67 -22.78
C ALA A 29 -7.45 6.75 -21.30
N LYS A 30 -8.33 7.33 -20.47
CA LYS A 30 -8.14 7.39 -19.02
C LYS A 30 -8.11 6.01 -18.39
N LEU A 31 -9.00 5.10 -18.80
CA LEU A 31 -9.00 3.72 -18.31
C LEU A 31 -7.68 2.99 -18.61
N ALA A 32 -7.09 3.22 -19.80
CA ALA A 32 -5.79 2.67 -20.13
C ALA A 32 -4.67 3.22 -19.23
N LEU A 33 -4.72 4.53 -18.91
CA LEU A 33 -3.78 5.15 -17.98
C LEU A 33 -3.96 4.62 -16.55
N ILE A 34 -5.20 4.45 -16.08
CA ILE A 34 -5.51 3.85 -14.78
C ILE A 34 -4.89 2.46 -14.66
N ARG A 35 -5.08 1.59 -15.66
CA ARG A 35 -4.51 0.24 -15.65
C ARG A 35 -2.98 0.25 -15.66
N ARG A 36 -2.36 1.16 -16.41
CA ARG A 36 -0.89 1.34 -16.40
C ARG A 36 -0.39 1.83 -15.04
N PHE A 37 -1.10 2.77 -14.43
CA PHE A 37 -0.81 3.23 -13.07
C PHE A 37 -0.90 2.09 -12.07
N MET A 38 -2.00 1.33 -12.06
CA MET A 38 -2.20 0.16 -11.20
C MET A 38 -1.08 -0.87 -11.36
N LYS A 39 -0.63 -1.11 -12.59
CA LYS A 39 0.50 -2.01 -12.88
C LYS A 39 1.81 -1.43 -12.33
N ALA A 40 2.09 -0.16 -12.58
CA ALA A 40 3.32 0.49 -12.14
C ALA A 40 3.50 0.45 -10.61
N ILE A 41 2.42 0.63 -9.84
CA ILE A 41 2.48 0.59 -8.37
C ILE A 41 2.35 -0.82 -7.78
N GLY A 42 2.26 -1.87 -8.61
CA GLY A 42 2.11 -3.26 -8.18
C GLY A 42 0.71 -3.61 -7.65
N LEU A 43 -0.29 -2.74 -7.80
CA LEU A 43 -1.67 -3.04 -7.40
C LEU A 43 -2.30 -4.09 -8.32
N GLN A 44 -2.04 -4.01 -9.62
CA GLN A 44 -2.57 -4.99 -10.57
C GLN A 44 -2.10 -6.41 -10.25
N ASP A 45 -0.82 -6.58 -9.91
CA ASP A 45 -0.25 -7.87 -9.52
C ASP A 45 -0.89 -8.43 -8.23
N LYS A 46 -1.18 -7.57 -7.25
CA LYS A 46 -1.92 -7.97 -6.04
C LYS A 46 -3.33 -8.45 -6.34
N LEU A 47 -4.03 -7.81 -7.27
CA LEU A 47 -5.36 -8.24 -7.71
C LEU A 47 -5.29 -9.53 -8.53
N ASP A 48 -4.29 -9.69 -9.38
CA ASP A 48 -4.18 -10.86 -10.25
C ASP A 48 -3.77 -12.12 -9.46
N THR A 49 -2.93 -11.96 -8.42
CA THR A 49 -2.45 -13.06 -7.57
C THR A 49 -3.32 -13.31 -6.33
N GLY A 50 -4.14 -12.34 -5.93
CA GLY A 50 -4.85 -12.35 -4.66
C GLY A 50 -3.93 -12.29 -3.44
N SER A 51 -2.67 -11.84 -3.58
CA SER A 51 -1.68 -11.83 -2.47
C SER A 51 -2.10 -10.99 -1.26
N PHE A 52 -2.98 -10.00 -1.45
CA PHE A 52 -3.55 -9.24 -0.33
C PHE A 52 -4.39 -10.11 0.63
N LEU A 53 -4.79 -11.32 0.22
CA LEU A 53 -5.55 -12.28 1.03
C LEU A 53 -4.67 -13.06 2.02
N GLU A 54 -3.33 -13.02 1.87
CA GLU A 54 -2.39 -13.76 2.72
C GLU A 54 -2.62 -13.50 4.22
N ARG A 55 -2.94 -12.25 4.57
CA ARG A 55 -3.27 -11.83 5.94
C ARG A 55 -4.43 -12.60 6.59
N TYR A 56 -5.27 -13.27 5.80
CA TYR A 56 -6.39 -14.06 6.30
C TYR A 56 -6.03 -15.53 6.50
N ALA A 57 -5.02 -16.01 5.77
CA ALA A 57 -4.54 -17.39 5.82
C ALA A 57 -3.41 -17.61 6.83
N VAL A 58 -2.83 -16.55 7.40
CA VAL A 58 -1.79 -16.69 8.43
C VAL A 58 -2.35 -17.23 9.76
N PRO A 59 -1.53 -17.93 10.56
CA PRO A 59 -1.94 -18.37 11.89
C PRO A 59 -2.36 -17.18 12.77
N GLY A 60 -3.50 -17.30 13.45
CA GLY A 60 -4.14 -16.22 14.22
C GLY A 60 -5.08 -15.35 13.38
N GLY A 61 -5.11 -15.53 12.06
CA GLY A 61 -6.03 -14.86 11.15
C GLY A 61 -7.44 -15.48 11.16
N PRO A 62 -8.42 -14.82 10.51
CA PRO A 62 -9.83 -15.26 10.50
C PRO A 62 -10.06 -16.69 9.97
N MET A 63 -9.20 -17.19 9.09
CA MET A 63 -9.29 -18.57 8.60
C MET A 63 -8.43 -19.57 9.38
N TRP A 64 -7.63 -19.08 10.33
CA TRP A 64 -6.75 -19.91 11.14
C TRP A 64 -6.72 -19.45 12.58
N THR A 65 -7.81 -19.66 13.29
CA THR A 65 -7.85 -19.45 14.73
C THR A 65 -6.89 -20.44 15.41
N ILE A 66 -5.93 -19.93 16.16
CA ILE A 66 -5.04 -20.74 17.01
C ILE A 66 -5.56 -20.64 18.45
N SER A 67 -5.71 -21.79 19.11
CA SER A 67 -6.01 -21.82 20.54
C SER A 67 -4.73 -21.62 21.37
N SER A 68 -4.84 -20.97 22.53
CA SER A 68 -3.71 -20.82 23.45
C SER A 68 -3.12 -22.19 23.82
N GLY A 69 -1.80 -22.35 23.61
CA GLY A 69 -1.08 -23.59 23.93
C GLY A 69 -0.85 -24.55 22.75
N GLN A 70 -1.31 -24.24 21.53
CA GLN A 70 -0.95 -25.03 20.34
C GLN A 70 0.48 -24.74 19.89
N THR A 71 1.30 -25.79 19.77
CA THR A 71 2.65 -25.71 19.21
C THR A 71 2.57 -25.69 17.68
N LEU A 72 3.17 -24.67 17.08
CA LEU A 72 3.27 -24.49 15.63
C LEU A 72 4.17 -25.60 15.03
N SER A 73 3.62 -26.56 14.26
CA SER A 73 4.39 -27.67 13.62
C SER A 73 4.35 -27.61 12.08
N GLU A 74 5.22 -28.34 11.37
CA GLU A 74 5.35 -28.37 9.89
C GLU A 74 4.03 -28.58 9.10
N THR A 75 2.99 -29.13 9.73
CA THR A 75 1.60 -29.10 9.21
C THR A 75 1.05 -27.69 8.93
N LEU A 76 1.79 -26.63 9.29
CA LEU A 76 1.46 -25.23 9.05
C LEU A 76 1.60 -24.79 7.60
N ILE A 77 2.63 -25.24 6.89
CA ILE A 77 2.85 -24.80 5.49
C ILE A 77 1.75 -25.37 4.59
N GLY A 78 1.42 -26.66 4.75
CA GLY A 78 0.29 -27.28 4.05
C GLY A 78 -1.07 -26.72 4.46
N GLY A 79 -1.21 -26.20 5.69
CA GLY A 79 -2.41 -25.53 6.14
C GLY A 79 -2.56 -24.10 5.58
N PHE A 80 -1.45 -23.39 5.35
CA PHE A 80 -1.43 -22.08 4.72
C PHE A 80 -1.85 -22.20 3.25
N GLU A 81 -1.20 -23.07 2.47
CA GLU A 81 -1.51 -23.26 1.04
C GLU A 81 -2.97 -23.67 0.80
N LYS A 82 -3.51 -24.55 1.64
CA LYS A 82 -4.94 -24.94 1.56
C LYS A 82 -5.88 -23.75 1.77
N ARG A 83 -5.58 -22.90 2.76
CA ARG A 83 -6.39 -21.70 3.06
C ARG A 83 -6.23 -20.64 1.97
N MET A 84 -5.01 -20.43 1.48
CA MET A 84 -4.76 -19.51 0.37
C MET A 84 -5.45 -19.95 -0.91
N THR A 85 -5.46 -21.25 -1.21
CA THR A 85 -6.21 -21.79 -2.35
C THR A 85 -7.70 -21.50 -2.16
N ALA A 86 -8.29 -21.82 -1.00
CA ALA A 86 -9.70 -21.54 -0.74
C ALA A 86 -10.06 -20.03 -0.84
N LEU A 87 -9.18 -19.14 -0.37
CA LEU A 87 -9.34 -17.69 -0.50
C LEU A 87 -9.28 -17.22 -1.94
N ARG A 88 -8.31 -17.72 -2.72
CA ARG A 88 -8.16 -17.37 -4.14
C ARG A 88 -9.36 -17.87 -4.95
N ASP A 89 -9.85 -19.07 -4.67
CA ASP A 89 -11.02 -19.64 -5.33
C ASP A 89 -12.28 -18.81 -5.06
N ALA A 90 -12.49 -18.40 -3.80
CA ALA A 90 -13.58 -17.50 -3.45
C ALA A 90 -13.42 -16.13 -4.13
N TYR A 91 -12.21 -15.57 -4.09
CA TYR A 91 -11.89 -14.28 -4.68
C TYR A 91 -12.04 -14.24 -6.21
N ALA A 92 -11.79 -15.35 -6.91
CA ALA A 92 -11.91 -15.42 -8.37
C ALA A 92 -13.29 -14.96 -8.87
N GLN A 93 -14.34 -15.22 -8.09
CA GLN A 93 -15.71 -14.79 -8.40
C GLN A 93 -15.93 -13.27 -8.25
N HIS A 94 -15.12 -12.62 -7.40
CA HIS A 94 -15.20 -11.19 -7.08
C HIS A 94 -14.12 -10.35 -7.76
N ARG A 95 -13.19 -10.96 -8.51
CA ARG A 95 -12.05 -10.26 -9.12
C ARG A 95 -12.48 -9.14 -10.08
N ALA A 96 -13.55 -9.32 -10.85
CA ALA A 96 -14.05 -8.26 -11.73
C ALA A 96 -14.56 -7.05 -10.94
N GLU A 97 -15.33 -7.29 -9.89
CA GLU A 97 -15.87 -6.26 -8.99
C GLU A 97 -14.75 -5.50 -8.27
N TYR A 98 -13.73 -6.21 -7.78
CA TYR A 98 -12.55 -5.59 -7.18
C TYR A 98 -11.79 -4.71 -8.17
N GLN A 99 -11.58 -5.18 -9.40
CA GLN A 99 -10.93 -4.39 -10.46
C GLN A 99 -11.72 -3.10 -10.72
N GLU A 100 -13.02 -3.22 -10.91
CA GLU A 100 -13.91 -2.09 -11.18
C GLU A 100 -13.91 -1.09 -10.01
N ALA A 101 -13.94 -1.55 -8.76
CA ALA A 101 -13.88 -0.65 -7.60
C ALA A 101 -12.60 0.19 -7.57
N TYR A 102 -11.44 -0.42 -7.85
CA TYR A 102 -10.18 0.32 -7.94
C TYR A 102 -10.14 1.25 -9.15
N GLU A 103 -10.59 0.80 -10.32
CA GLU A 103 -10.65 1.62 -11.53
C GLU A 103 -11.55 2.84 -11.33
N ASN A 104 -12.71 2.66 -10.69
CA ASN A 104 -13.65 3.74 -10.38
C ASN A 104 -13.06 4.72 -9.35
N HIS A 105 -12.41 4.22 -8.30
CA HIS A 105 -11.78 5.09 -7.31
C HIS A 105 -10.65 5.93 -7.93
N LEU A 106 -9.81 5.33 -8.78
CA LEU A 106 -8.75 6.05 -9.48
C LEU A 106 -9.29 7.02 -10.53
N ASN A 107 -10.40 6.67 -11.19
CA ASN A 107 -11.10 7.58 -12.08
C ASN A 107 -11.65 8.79 -11.32
N TRP A 108 -12.20 8.57 -10.14
CA TRP A 108 -12.71 9.64 -9.29
C TRP A 108 -11.60 10.55 -8.77
N GLU A 109 -10.46 9.99 -8.37
CA GLU A 109 -9.37 10.72 -7.71
C GLU A 109 -8.54 11.60 -8.67
N PHE A 110 -8.26 11.10 -9.87
CA PHE A 110 -7.31 11.74 -10.78
C PHE A 110 -7.98 12.17 -12.09
N THR A 111 -7.55 13.31 -12.62
CA THR A 111 -7.83 13.68 -14.01
C THR A 111 -7.00 12.83 -14.99
N GLU A 112 -7.40 12.81 -16.27
CA GLU A 112 -6.65 12.10 -17.31
C GLU A 112 -5.24 12.69 -17.50
N ALA A 113 -5.10 14.01 -17.40
CA ALA A 113 -3.82 14.70 -17.55
C ALA A 113 -2.85 14.37 -16.39
N GLU A 114 -3.33 14.40 -15.14
CA GLU A 114 -2.53 14.00 -13.98
C GLU A 114 -2.07 12.54 -14.09
N LEU A 115 -2.98 11.63 -14.47
CA LEU A 115 -2.61 10.23 -14.69
C LEU A 115 -1.55 10.08 -15.78
N ALA A 116 -1.63 10.85 -16.87
CA ALA A 116 -0.64 10.80 -17.93
C ALA A 116 0.76 11.22 -17.44
N GLU A 117 0.85 12.29 -16.65
CA GLU A 117 2.11 12.75 -16.06
C GLU A 117 2.68 11.75 -15.04
N ILE A 118 1.83 11.26 -14.13
CA ILE A 118 2.21 10.31 -13.08
C ILE A 118 2.70 9.00 -13.71
N VAL A 119 1.92 8.42 -14.63
CA VAL A 119 2.31 7.18 -15.33
C VAL A 119 3.60 7.40 -16.11
N GLY A 120 3.74 8.53 -16.81
CA GLY A 120 4.96 8.88 -17.52
C GLY A 120 6.19 8.98 -16.61
N PHE A 121 6.04 9.49 -15.39
CA PHE A 121 7.10 9.48 -14.38
C PHE A 121 7.40 8.07 -13.89
N LEU A 122 6.38 7.32 -13.45
CA LEU A 122 6.55 6.01 -12.83
C LEU A 122 7.19 4.99 -13.77
N GLU A 123 6.88 5.03 -15.06
CA GLU A 123 7.45 4.10 -16.05
C GLU A 123 8.91 4.42 -16.44
N ARG A 124 9.47 5.56 -16.01
CA ARG A 124 10.89 5.89 -16.22
C ARG A 124 11.78 5.19 -15.18
N PRO A 125 13.08 4.98 -15.48
CA PRO A 125 14.02 4.35 -14.52
C PRO A 125 14.05 5.02 -13.14
N VAL A 126 13.99 6.36 -13.09
CA VAL A 126 13.94 7.10 -11.82
C VAL A 126 12.63 6.89 -11.06
N GLY A 127 11.50 6.74 -11.76
CA GLY A 127 10.20 6.44 -11.16
C GLY A 127 10.14 5.02 -10.60
N GLN A 128 10.68 4.05 -11.34
CA GLN A 128 10.86 2.68 -10.84
C GLN A 128 11.78 2.65 -9.62
N HIS A 129 12.92 3.36 -9.66
CA HIS A 129 13.81 3.47 -8.50
C HIS A 129 13.13 4.13 -7.29
N TYR A 130 12.25 5.12 -7.52
CA TYR A 130 11.44 5.73 -6.47
C TYR A 130 10.47 4.72 -5.83
N LEU A 131 9.79 3.89 -6.63
CA LEU A 131 8.90 2.84 -6.13
C LEU A 131 9.67 1.80 -5.30
N ASP A 132 10.80 1.32 -5.80
CA ASP A 132 11.68 0.40 -5.06
C ASP A 132 12.24 1.03 -3.78
N GLY A 133 12.60 2.32 -3.85
CA GLY A 133 13.06 3.11 -2.72
C GLY A 133 12.01 3.22 -1.62
N ARG A 134 10.75 3.48 -1.97
CA ARG A 134 9.63 3.55 -1.02
C ARG A 134 9.44 2.24 -0.26
N TRP A 135 9.45 1.11 -0.96
CA TRP A 135 9.36 -0.22 -0.33
C TRP A 135 10.52 -0.47 0.63
N ARG A 136 11.75 -0.15 0.20
CA ARG A 136 12.94 -0.28 1.05
C ARG A 136 12.85 0.62 2.29
N MET A 137 12.44 1.88 2.13
CA MET A 137 12.30 2.81 3.25
C MET A 137 11.23 2.35 4.25
N ALA A 138 10.09 1.84 3.77
CA ALA A 138 9.06 1.27 4.64
C ALA A 138 9.58 0.05 5.43
N ALA A 139 10.37 -0.81 4.79
CA ALA A 139 11.02 -1.94 5.46
C ALA A 139 12.06 -1.48 6.48
N TYR A 140 12.97 -0.56 6.11
CA TYR A 140 14.04 -0.06 6.99
C TYR A 140 13.53 0.64 8.25
N VAL A 141 12.42 1.38 8.17
CA VAL A 141 11.80 2.01 9.34
C VAL A 141 11.25 0.97 10.31
N GLY A 142 10.71 -0.15 9.80
CA GLY A 142 10.23 -1.25 10.65
C GLY A 142 11.35 -2.06 11.30
N THR A 143 12.39 -2.44 10.54
CA THR A 143 13.40 -3.38 11.05
C THR A 143 14.41 -2.73 12.01
N ASN A 144 14.68 -1.42 11.90
CA ASN A 144 15.65 -0.75 12.78
C ASN A 144 15.10 -0.41 14.17
N THR A 145 13.80 -0.59 14.43
CA THR A 145 13.19 -0.30 15.73
C THR A 145 12.81 -1.55 16.51
N GLU A 146 12.75 -2.74 15.90
CA GLU A 146 12.32 -3.98 16.59
C GLU A 146 13.17 -4.30 17.84
N ASP A 147 14.50 -4.22 17.74
CA ASP A 147 15.39 -4.44 18.89
C ASP A 147 15.23 -3.34 19.96
N LEU A 148 14.97 -2.09 19.53
CA LEU A 148 14.72 -0.98 20.44
C LEU A 148 13.37 -1.14 21.16
N GLU A 149 12.33 -1.55 20.44
CA GLU A 149 10.98 -1.81 20.93
C GLU A 149 10.97 -2.98 21.92
N ALA A 150 11.70 -4.06 21.63
CA ALA A 150 11.88 -5.19 22.54
C ALA A 150 12.51 -4.75 23.88
N ARG A 151 13.52 -3.88 23.84
CA ARG A 151 14.12 -3.30 25.07
C ARG A 151 13.14 -2.40 25.81
N ILE A 152 12.41 -1.52 25.11
CA ILE A 152 11.39 -0.64 25.71
C ILE A 152 10.31 -1.48 26.41
N LEU A 153 9.85 -2.56 25.78
CA LEU A 153 8.87 -3.48 26.37
C LEU A 153 9.40 -4.17 27.62
N ALA A 154 10.64 -4.64 27.59
CA ALA A 154 11.27 -5.27 28.76
C ALA A 154 11.42 -4.29 29.93
N GLU A 155 11.84 -3.04 29.66
CA GLU A 155 11.94 -1.97 30.66
C GLU A 155 10.58 -1.59 31.24
N ALA A 156 9.55 -1.46 30.39
CA ALA A 156 8.19 -1.15 30.82
C ALA A 156 7.62 -2.27 31.73
N GLN A 157 7.82 -3.54 31.37
CA GLN A 157 7.39 -4.68 32.20
C GLN A 157 8.12 -4.72 33.54
N ALA A 158 9.43 -4.43 33.56
CA ALA A 158 10.21 -4.39 34.79
C ALA A 158 9.74 -3.27 35.74
N ASN A 159 9.33 -2.12 35.20
CA ASN A 159 8.81 -1.00 35.98
C ASN A 159 7.36 -1.18 36.42
N PHE A 160 6.52 -1.87 35.65
CA PHE A 160 5.14 -2.17 36.02
C PHE A 160 5.02 -3.19 37.16
N ARG A 161 6.04 -4.04 37.37
CA ARG A 161 6.09 -5.06 38.43
C ARG A 161 6.68 -4.56 39.75
N LYS A 162 7.11 -3.30 39.83
CA LYS A 162 7.54 -2.62 41.07
C LYS A 162 6.38 -1.88 41.69
#